data_AF-A0A930ZRY1-F1
#
_entry.id   AF-A0A930ZRY1-F1
#
_cell.length_a   1.000
_cell.length_b   1.000
_cell.length_c   1.000
_cell.angle_alpha   90.00
_cell.angle_beta   90.00
_cell.angle_gamma   90.00
#
_symmetry.space_group_name_H-M   'P 1'
#
loop_
_entity.id
_entity.type
_entity.pdbx_description
1 polymer ?
#
loop_
_entity_poly.entity_id
_entity_poly.type
_entity_poly.pdbx_seq_one_letter_code
_entity_poly.pdbx_strand_id
1 'polypeptide(L)'
;MKKIFILSSVLLLSLISYSCSSDKPDDLPVSINATAEKSFTIIAAAGSETSQIVTFTIDDFAALKDYKKYIESGLIQTSSFIEVKGITEDVELTNVKLSMNRDSKKNITLQDINMNKKYQELPQLSFLQFIIDEIATRDSSTIKLEYKANSNITSPVTITIYLNSRFNL
;
A
#
# COMPACT_ATOMS: atom_id res chain seq x y z
N MET A 1 0.18 56.64 -51.63
CA MET A 1 0.88 56.48 -50.34
C MET A 1 0.34 55.20 -49.69
N LYS A 2 0.73 54.00 -50.10
CA LYS A 2 1.90 53.19 -49.71
C LYS A 2 2.18 53.12 -48.19
N LYS A 3 1.83 51.96 -47.62
CA LYS A 3 2.45 51.24 -46.48
C LYS A 3 2.10 51.68 -45.06
N ILE A 4 1.01 51.14 -44.51
CA ILE A 4 0.83 50.91 -43.07
C ILE A 4 0.33 49.47 -42.94
N PHE A 5 1.23 48.48 -42.89
CA PHE A 5 0.88 47.09 -42.54
C PHE A 5 2.14 46.25 -42.27
N ILE A 6 3.07 46.75 -41.45
CA ILE A 6 4.16 45.90 -40.94
C ILE A 6 4.53 46.45 -39.57
N LEU A 7 3.86 46.04 -38.49
CA LEU A 7 4.45 46.06 -37.14
C LEU A 7 3.65 45.28 -36.07
N SER A 8 2.98 44.17 -36.41
CA SER A 8 2.32 43.29 -35.41
C SER A 8 2.79 41.83 -35.44
N SER A 9 3.91 41.52 -36.10
CA SER A 9 4.36 40.14 -36.29
C SER A 9 5.63 39.74 -35.52
N VAL A 10 6.08 40.55 -34.54
CA VAL A 10 7.31 40.25 -33.77
C VAL A 10 7.06 40.04 -32.27
N LEU A 11 5.82 40.21 -31.79
CA LEU A 11 5.49 40.02 -30.35
C LEU A 11 4.75 38.70 -30.05
N LEU A 12 4.92 37.68 -30.88
CA LEU A 12 4.22 36.38 -30.76
C LEU A 12 5.16 35.17 -30.76
N LEU A 13 6.45 35.39 -30.50
CA LEU A 13 7.49 34.34 -30.56
C LEU A 13 8.27 34.12 -29.25
N SER A 14 7.80 34.66 -28.12
CA SER A 14 8.54 34.58 -26.85
C SER A 14 7.88 33.77 -25.73
N LEU A 15 6.80 33.01 -26.00
CA LEU A 15 6.03 32.37 -24.92
C LEU A 15 5.62 30.91 -25.19
N ILE A 16 6.46 30.07 -25.81
CA ILE A 16 6.26 28.61 -25.70
C ILE A 16 7.59 27.86 -25.75
N SER A 17 8.47 28.14 -24.79
CA SER A 17 9.46 27.16 -24.34
C SER A 17 9.18 26.85 -22.88
N TYR A 18 8.00 26.27 -22.61
CA TYR A 18 7.90 25.32 -21.52
C TYR A 18 8.77 24.14 -21.93
N SER A 19 10.09 24.26 -21.68
CA SER A 19 10.92 23.07 -21.62
C SER A 19 10.29 22.22 -20.54
N CYS A 20 9.67 21.12 -20.95
CA CYS A 20 9.30 20.02 -20.07
C CYS A 20 10.61 19.35 -19.64
N SER A 21 11.46 20.11 -18.94
CA SER A 21 12.63 19.59 -18.28
C SER A 21 12.06 18.82 -17.11
N SER A 22 12.19 17.50 -17.16
CA SER A 22 11.86 16.68 -16.02
C SER A 22 12.69 17.14 -14.83
N ASP A 23 12.07 17.40 -13.68
CA ASP A 23 12.73 17.64 -12.39
C ASP A 23 13.43 16.37 -11.85
N LYS A 24 13.43 15.28 -12.64
CA LYS A 24 14.01 13.98 -12.32
C LYS A 24 15.53 14.05 -12.56
N PRO A 25 16.36 13.88 -11.53
CA PRO A 25 17.80 13.78 -11.69
C PRO A 25 18.17 12.61 -12.62
N ASP A 26 19.16 12.83 -13.49
CA ASP A 26 19.63 11.79 -14.42
C ASP A 26 20.24 10.57 -13.70
N ASP A 27 20.72 10.76 -12.46
CA ASP A 27 21.42 9.73 -11.67
C ASP A 27 20.51 8.93 -10.71
N LEU A 28 19.18 8.99 -10.87
CA LEU A 28 18.28 8.19 -10.03
C LEU A 28 18.45 6.69 -10.31
N PRO A 29 18.41 5.84 -9.27
CA PRO A 29 18.35 4.40 -9.48
C PRO A 29 17.05 4.04 -10.20
N VAL A 30 17.12 3.14 -11.18
CA VAL A 30 15.94 2.70 -11.95
C VAL A 30 14.87 2.09 -11.05
N SER A 31 15.29 1.38 -10.01
CA SER A 31 14.37 0.77 -9.05
C SER A 31 15.00 0.55 -7.68
N ILE A 32 14.18 0.57 -6.64
CA ILE A 32 14.58 0.36 -5.25
C ILE A 32 13.73 -0.75 -4.64
N ASN A 33 14.38 -1.74 -4.03
CA ASN A 33 13.69 -2.72 -3.18
C ASN A 33 13.51 -2.11 -1.79
N ALA A 34 12.29 -2.15 -1.28
CA ALA A 34 11.95 -1.58 0.01
C ALA A 34 10.90 -2.44 0.71
N THR A 35 10.93 -2.41 2.04
CA THR A 35 10.06 -3.21 2.89
C THR A 35 9.33 -2.36 3.92
N ALA A 36 8.09 -2.74 4.26
CA ALA A 36 7.33 -2.14 5.34
C ALA A 36 6.46 -3.20 6.02
N GLU A 37 6.14 -2.96 7.30
CA GLU A 37 5.31 -3.87 8.10
C GLU A 37 4.32 -3.10 8.97
N LYS A 38 3.09 -3.60 9.07
CA LYS A 38 2.09 -3.18 10.07
C LYS A 38 1.35 -4.40 10.59
N SER A 39 0.86 -4.30 11.82
CA SER A 39 0.16 -5.41 12.46
C SER A 39 -1.12 -4.96 13.14
N PHE A 40 -2.11 -5.84 13.12
CA PHE A 40 -3.29 -5.78 13.98
C PHE A 40 -3.04 -6.60 15.23
N THR A 41 -3.45 -6.09 16.39
CA THR A 41 -3.41 -6.83 17.64
C THR A 41 -4.82 -7.11 18.09
N ILE A 42 -5.15 -8.39 18.25
CA ILE A 42 -6.50 -8.86 18.52
C ILE A 42 -6.57 -9.36 19.96
N ILE A 43 -7.43 -8.71 20.73
CA ILE A 43 -7.95 -9.15 22.02
C ILE A 43 -9.47 -8.98 21.89
N ALA A 44 -10.22 -10.05 22.13
CA ALA A 44 -11.64 -10.08 21.80
C ALA A 44 -12.40 -11.03 22.73
N ALA A 45 -13.63 -10.66 23.07
CA ALA A 45 -14.55 -11.56 23.77
C ALA A 45 -15.24 -12.49 22.76
N ALA A 46 -15.61 -13.69 23.21
CA ALA A 46 -16.38 -14.64 22.41
C ALA A 46 -17.70 -14.00 21.93
N GLY A 47 -18.03 -14.23 20.67
CA GLY A 47 -19.20 -13.68 19.99
C GLY A 47 -19.02 -12.25 19.45
N SER A 48 -17.89 -11.58 19.70
CA SER A 48 -17.68 -10.20 19.23
C SER A 48 -17.36 -10.13 17.74
N GLU A 49 -18.00 -9.18 17.05
CA GLU A 49 -17.64 -8.74 15.71
C GLU A 49 -16.90 -7.42 15.84
N THR A 50 -15.70 -7.33 15.27
CA THR A 50 -14.83 -6.17 15.45
C THR A 50 -14.18 -5.78 14.14
N SER A 51 -13.86 -4.50 14.02
CA SER A 51 -13.03 -3.98 12.95
C SER A 51 -11.89 -3.13 13.49
N GLN A 52 -10.73 -3.26 12.86
CA GLN A 52 -9.53 -2.48 13.15
C GLN A 52 -8.97 -1.92 11.83
N ILE A 53 -8.23 -0.83 11.90
CA ILE A 53 -7.55 -0.24 10.74
C ILE A 53 -6.06 -0.05 11.01
N VAL A 54 -5.25 -0.21 9.96
CA VAL A 54 -3.85 0.22 9.94
C VAL A 54 -3.60 0.99 8.66
N THR A 55 -2.72 2.00 8.72
CA THR A 55 -2.33 2.80 7.57
C THR A 55 -0.86 2.55 7.27
N PHE A 56 -0.59 2.16 6.03
CA PHE A 56 0.73 2.23 5.42
C PHE A 56 0.90 3.58 4.76
N THR A 57 2.08 4.14 4.92
CA THR A 57 2.54 5.34 4.23
C THR A 57 3.83 5.02 3.49
N ILE A 58 4.15 5.80 2.46
CA ILE A 58 5.41 5.63 1.75
C ILE A 58 6.62 5.88 2.66
N ASP A 59 6.45 6.67 3.72
CA ASP A 59 7.51 6.95 4.71
C ASP A 59 7.79 5.74 5.62
N ASP A 60 6.91 4.73 5.66
CA ASP A 60 7.18 3.45 6.32
C ASP A 60 8.27 2.63 5.58
N PHE A 61 8.55 2.95 4.32
CA PHE A 61 9.60 2.34 3.51
C PHE A 61 10.89 3.16 3.62
N ALA A 62 11.72 2.90 4.63
CA ALA A 62 12.93 3.69 4.92
C ALA A 62 13.86 3.89 3.70
N ALA A 63 13.96 2.90 2.81
CA ALA A 63 14.77 2.96 1.59
C ALA A 63 14.27 3.96 0.54
N LEU A 64 13.03 4.45 0.65
CA LEU A 64 12.39 5.38 -0.30
C LEU A 64 12.40 6.83 0.18
N LYS A 65 12.94 7.10 1.37
CA LYS A 65 12.89 8.42 2.02
C LYS A 65 13.28 9.58 1.09
N ASP A 66 14.35 9.40 0.32
CA ASP A 66 14.90 10.43 -0.58
C ASP A 66 14.31 10.36 -2.00
N TYR A 67 13.48 9.35 -2.29
CA TYR A 67 12.99 9.02 -3.63
C TYR A 67 11.47 9.14 -3.79
N LYS A 68 10.74 9.42 -2.70
CA LYS A 68 9.27 9.52 -2.67
C LYS A 68 8.68 10.32 -3.83
N LYS A 69 9.25 11.48 -4.17
CA LYS A 69 8.77 12.36 -5.26
C LYS A 69 8.80 11.68 -6.64
N TYR A 70 9.67 10.70 -6.81
CA TYR A 70 9.96 10.08 -8.09
C TYR A 70 9.30 8.71 -8.25
N ILE A 71 8.56 8.20 -7.26
CA ILE A 71 7.97 6.86 -7.38
C ILE A 71 6.89 6.86 -8.46
N GLU A 72 7.05 6.00 -9.47
CA GLU A 72 6.10 5.83 -10.57
C GLU A 72 5.18 4.63 -10.34
N SER A 73 5.72 3.54 -9.80
CA SER A 73 4.99 2.30 -9.56
C SER A 73 5.71 1.42 -8.54
N GLY A 74 5.02 0.41 -8.02
CA GLY A 74 5.61 -0.62 -7.18
C GLY A 74 5.09 -2.01 -7.54
N LEU A 75 5.94 -3.02 -7.36
CA LEU A 75 5.62 -4.43 -7.60
C LEU A 75 5.93 -5.26 -6.35
N ILE A 76 4.91 -5.94 -5.82
CA ILE A 76 5.04 -6.83 -4.69
C ILE A 76 5.98 -8.00 -5.05
N GLN A 77 6.89 -8.32 -4.14
CA GLN A 77 7.79 -9.47 -4.25
C GLN A 77 7.15 -10.69 -3.59
N THR A 78 7.52 -11.89 -4.05
CA THR A 78 6.97 -13.16 -3.56
C THR A 78 7.30 -13.47 -2.10
N SER A 79 8.27 -12.78 -1.50
CA SER A 79 8.57 -12.88 -0.07
C SER A 79 7.64 -12.03 0.81
N SER A 80 6.65 -11.36 0.23
CA SER A 80 5.62 -10.62 0.97
C SER A 80 4.60 -11.58 1.54
N PHE A 81 4.02 -11.26 2.69
CA PHE A 81 3.10 -12.18 3.36
C PHE A 81 2.12 -11.48 4.29
N ILE A 82 1.06 -12.21 4.59
CA ILE A 82 0.20 -11.97 5.75
C ILE A 82 0.50 -13.10 6.75
N GLU A 83 0.80 -12.79 8.00
CA GLU A 83 1.17 -13.78 9.00
C GLU A 83 0.35 -13.62 10.28
N VAL A 84 -0.16 -14.74 10.76
CA VAL A 84 -0.86 -14.85 12.04
C VAL A 84 0.06 -15.50 13.05
N LYS A 85 0.23 -14.84 14.20
CA LYS A 85 1.03 -15.30 15.34
C LYS A 85 0.28 -15.09 16.66
N GLY A 86 0.76 -15.72 17.72
CA GLY A 86 0.24 -15.53 19.08
C GLY A 86 -0.88 -16.50 19.47
N ILE A 87 -1.22 -17.48 18.63
CA ILE A 87 -2.19 -18.52 18.97
C ILE A 87 -1.49 -19.59 19.79
N THR A 88 -1.81 -19.63 21.08
CA THR A 88 -1.28 -20.59 22.08
C THR A 88 -2.37 -21.43 22.74
N GLU A 89 -3.63 -21.04 22.60
CA GLU A 89 -4.82 -21.67 23.20
C GLU A 89 -5.95 -21.76 22.14
N ASP A 90 -7.17 -22.12 22.57
CA ASP A 90 -8.36 -22.21 21.73
C ASP A 90 -8.78 -20.82 21.19
N VAL A 91 -8.16 -20.42 20.08
CA VAL A 91 -8.51 -19.23 19.30
C VAL A 91 -9.35 -19.66 18.12
N GLU A 92 -10.47 -19.00 17.90
CA GLU A 92 -11.28 -19.17 16.70
C GLU A 92 -11.73 -17.80 16.19
N LEU A 93 -11.10 -17.34 15.12
CA LEU A 93 -11.49 -16.15 14.38
C LEU A 93 -12.10 -16.58 13.04
N THR A 94 -13.33 -16.15 12.79
CA THR A 94 -14.08 -16.45 11.57
C THR A 94 -14.40 -15.17 10.80
N ASN A 95 -14.81 -15.32 9.55
CA ASN A 95 -15.12 -14.19 8.66
C ASN A 95 -13.98 -13.16 8.58
N VAL A 96 -12.74 -13.62 8.65
CA VAL A 96 -11.55 -12.76 8.69
C VAL A 96 -11.34 -12.14 7.32
N LYS A 97 -11.55 -10.84 7.22
CA LYS A 97 -11.51 -10.10 5.95
C LYS A 97 -10.58 -8.90 6.06
N LEU A 98 -9.68 -8.79 5.10
CA LEU A 98 -8.86 -7.59 4.88
C LEU A 98 -9.40 -6.86 3.67
N SER A 99 -9.62 -5.55 3.78
CA SER A 99 -10.10 -4.72 2.69
C SER A 99 -9.39 -3.38 2.66
N MET A 100 -9.25 -2.80 1.46
CA MET A 100 -8.81 -1.42 1.35
C MET A 100 -9.92 -0.48 1.81
N ASN A 101 -9.59 0.48 2.66
CA ASN A 101 -10.59 1.38 3.25
C ASN A 101 -11.26 2.29 2.21
N ARG A 102 -10.53 2.66 1.15
CA ARG A 102 -11.05 3.49 0.05
C ARG A 102 -11.88 2.71 -0.97
N ASP A 103 -11.59 1.43 -1.17
CA ASP A 103 -12.31 0.56 -2.11
C ASP A 103 -12.46 -0.84 -1.51
N SER A 104 -13.55 -1.06 -0.79
CA SER A 104 -13.83 -2.32 -0.10
C SER A 104 -14.04 -3.51 -1.03
N LYS A 105 -14.17 -3.30 -2.35
CA LYS A 105 -14.20 -4.38 -3.34
C LYS A 105 -12.83 -5.00 -3.53
N LYS A 106 -11.75 -4.25 -3.28
CA LYS A 106 -10.39 -4.76 -3.18
C LYS A 106 -10.20 -5.34 -1.78
N ASN A 107 -10.52 -6.62 -1.66
CA ASN A 107 -10.47 -7.35 -0.40
C ASN A 107 -9.99 -8.78 -0.60
N ILE A 108 -9.66 -9.40 0.53
CA ILE A 108 -9.41 -10.82 0.64
C ILE A 108 -10.07 -11.35 1.91
N THR A 109 -10.74 -12.50 1.78
CA THR A 109 -11.20 -13.29 2.92
C THR A 109 -10.18 -14.38 3.20
N LEU A 110 -9.71 -14.44 4.43
CA LEU A 110 -8.86 -15.52 4.91
C LEU A 110 -9.73 -16.68 5.38
N GLN A 111 -9.17 -17.88 5.35
CA GLN A 111 -9.77 -19.03 6.04
C GLN A 111 -9.86 -18.74 7.53
N ASP A 112 -10.78 -19.41 8.22
CA ASP A 112 -10.89 -19.34 9.67
C ASP A 112 -9.53 -19.57 10.32
N ILE A 113 -9.22 -18.71 11.29
CA ILE A 113 -7.93 -18.67 11.95
C ILE A 113 -8.07 -19.33 13.31
N ASN A 114 -7.42 -20.48 13.45
CA ASN A 114 -7.32 -21.25 14.69
C ASN A 114 -5.89 -21.73 15.00
N MET A 115 -4.92 -21.35 14.15
CA MET A 115 -3.52 -21.69 14.32
C MET A 115 -2.63 -20.62 13.69
N ASN A 116 -1.38 -20.54 14.16
CA ASN A 116 -0.39 -19.66 13.56
C ASN A 116 -0.16 -20.09 12.09
N LYS A 117 -0.23 -19.13 11.16
CA LYS A 117 -0.19 -19.41 9.73
C LYS A 117 0.40 -18.23 8.97
N LYS A 118 1.19 -18.53 7.94
CA LYS A 118 1.69 -17.57 6.97
C LYS A 118 0.97 -17.77 5.64
N TYR A 119 0.46 -16.69 5.06
CA TYR A 119 -0.22 -16.68 3.77
C TYR A 119 0.63 -15.90 2.77
N GLN A 120 1.02 -16.56 1.68
CA GLN A 120 1.91 -16.04 0.64
C GLN A 120 1.53 -16.55 -0.76
N GLU A 121 0.29 -17.03 -0.92
CA GLU A 121 -0.21 -17.55 -2.19
C GLU A 121 -0.72 -16.40 -3.08
N LEU A 122 -1.02 -16.72 -4.33
CA LEU A 122 -1.42 -15.73 -5.35
C LEU A 122 -2.56 -14.80 -4.90
N PRO A 123 -3.65 -15.26 -4.24
CA PRO A 123 -4.71 -14.36 -3.79
C PRO A 123 -4.19 -13.31 -2.79
N GLN A 124 -3.34 -13.70 -1.84
CA GLN A 124 -2.76 -12.78 -0.88
C GLN A 124 -1.80 -11.81 -1.54
N LEU A 125 -0.89 -12.30 -2.40
CA LEU A 125 0.02 -11.43 -3.14
C LEU A 125 -0.74 -10.42 -4.01
N SER A 126 -1.86 -10.83 -4.63
CA SER A 126 -2.72 -9.94 -5.40
C SER A 126 -3.35 -8.84 -4.53
N PHE A 127 -3.81 -9.19 -3.32
CA PHE A 127 -4.31 -8.20 -2.37
C PHE A 127 -3.21 -7.24 -1.91
N LEU A 128 -2.01 -7.75 -1.59
CA LEU A 128 -0.86 -6.91 -1.21
C LEU A 128 -0.40 -5.99 -2.34
N GLN A 129 -0.53 -6.41 -3.61
CA GLN A 129 -0.27 -5.55 -4.76
C GLN A 129 -1.21 -4.34 -4.77
N PHE A 130 -2.50 -4.51 -4.44
CA PHE A 130 -3.41 -3.37 -4.38
C PHE A 130 -3.00 -2.31 -3.33
N ILE A 131 -2.40 -2.74 -2.22
CA ILE A 131 -1.85 -1.84 -1.20
C ILE A 131 -0.70 -1.02 -1.80
N ILE A 132 0.23 -1.68 -2.50
CA ILE A 132 1.38 -1.03 -3.13
C ILE A 132 0.96 -0.07 -4.24
N ASP A 133 -0.02 -0.43 -5.07
CA ASP A 133 -0.57 0.43 -6.11
C ASP A 133 -1.15 1.73 -5.52
N GLU A 134 -1.84 1.64 -4.39
CA GLU A 134 -2.40 2.82 -3.74
C GLU A 134 -1.32 3.66 -3.06
N ILE A 135 -0.34 3.04 -2.41
CA ILE A 135 0.81 3.77 -1.83
C ILE A 135 1.59 4.51 -2.91
N ALA A 136 1.90 3.88 -4.05
CA ALA A 136 2.64 4.51 -5.13
C ALA A 136 1.89 5.70 -5.77
N THR A 137 0.55 5.67 -5.77
CA THR A 137 -0.26 6.71 -6.40
C THR A 137 -0.76 7.79 -5.43
N ARG A 138 -0.75 7.54 -4.12
CA ARG A 138 -1.37 8.41 -3.10
C ARG A 138 -0.54 8.57 -1.83
N ASP A 139 0.68 8.10 -1.82
CA ASP A 139 1.60 8.07 -0.67
C ASP A 139 1.13 7.26 0.55
N SER A 140 -0.09 6.71 0.53
CA SER A 140 -0.68 6.02 1.68
C SER A 140 -1.79 5.06 1.26
N SER A 141 -1.94 3.98 2.03
CA SER A 141 -3.05 3.04 1.91
C SER A 141 -3.50 2.59 3.30
N THR A 142 -4.81 2.67 3.55
CA THR A 142 -5.42 2.25 4.83
C THR A 142 -6.15 0.94 4.63
N ILE A 143 -5.82 -0.06 5.45
CA ILE A 143 -6.35 -1.41 5.38
C ILE A 143 -7.23 -1.62 6.60
N LYS A 144 -8.43 -2.13 6.34
CA LYS A 144 -9.43 -2.49 7.34
C LYS A 144 -9.46 -4.00 7.51
N LEU A 145 -9.25 -4.45 8.73
CA LEU A 145 -9.49 -5.81 9.18
C LEU A 145 -10.91 -5.89 9.77
N GLU A 146 -11.66 -6.92 9.39
CA GLU A 146 -12.94 -7.30 9.96
C GLU A 146 -12.87 -8.78 10.37
N TYR A 147 -13.40 -9.13 11.53
CA TYR A 147 -13.46 -10.51 12.01
C TYR A 147 -14.57 -10.72 13.03
N LYS A 148 -14.92 -11.99 13.25
CA LYS A 148 -15.72 -12.45 14.37
C LYS A 148 -14.90 -13.39 15.25
N ALA A 149 -14.82 -13.11 16.55
CA ALA A 149 -14.22 -14.03 17.51
C ALA A 149 -15.28 -15.00 18.04
N ASN A 150 -15.10 -16.29 17.81
CA ASN A 150 -15.98 -17.33 18.37
C ASN A 150 -15.49 -17.81 19.75
N SER A 151 -14.21 -17.61 20.07
CA SER A 151 -13.65 -17.86 21.40
C SER A 151 -13.18 -16.58 22.10
N ASN A 152 -12.93 -16.67 23.41
CA ASN A 152 -12.31 -15.58 24.16
C ASN A 152 -10.81 -15.53 23.85
N ILE A 153 -10.34 -14.39 23.38
CA ILE A 153 -8.94 -14.13 23.04
C ILE A 153 -8.38 -13.16 24.09
N THR A 154 -7.80 -13.71 25.15
CA THR A 154 -7.18 -12.97 26.26
C THR A 154 -5.68 -12.75 26.04
N SER A 155 -5.01 -13.71 25.39
CA SER A 155 -3.65 -13.58 24.90
C SER A 155 -3.65 -12.94 23.51
N PRO A 156 -2.83 -11.90 23.25
CA PRO A 156 -2.87 -11.18 21.99
C PRO A 156 -2.55 -12.06 20.77
N VAL A 157 -3.45 -12.06 19.80
CA VAL A 157 -3.22 -12.64 18.47
C VAL A 157 -2.83 -11.51 17.52
N THR A 158 -1.75 -11.70 16.77
CA THR A 158 -1.23 -10.68 15.86
C THR A 158 -1.42 -11.11 14.41
N ILE A 159 -2.04 -10.25 13.61
CA ILE A 159 -2.07 -10.39 12.14
C ILE A 159 -1.15 -9.33 11.55
N THR A 160 -0.02 -9.75 10.99
CA THR A 160 1.00 -8.91 10.41
C THR A 160 0.90 -8.90 8.89
N ILE A 161 0.93 -7.71 8.29
CA ILE A 161 1.07 -7.50 6.85
C ILE A 161 2.49 -7.04 6.60
N TYR A 162 3.27 -7.88 5.91
CA TYR A 162 4.63 -7.58 5.50
C TYR A 162 4.68 -7.36 3.99
N LEU A 163 5.13 -6.18 3.59
CA LEU A 163 5.29 -5.77 2.20
C LEU A 163 6.78 -5.77 1.87
N ASN A 164 7.20 -6.61 0.93
CA ASN A 164 8.48 -6.45 0.23
C ASN A 164 8.18 -6.10 -1.22
N SER A 165 8.64 -4.94 -1.68
CA SER A 165 8.26 -4.41 -2.98
C SER A 165 9.45 -3.82 -3.70
N ARG A 166 9.41 -3.90 -5.03
CA ARG A 166 10.31 -3.21 -5.94
C ARG A 166 9.60 -1.98 -6.49
N PHE A 167 10.08 -0.79 -6.13
CA PHE A 167 9.56 0.48 -6.62
C PHE A 167 10.38 0.94 -7.83
N ASN A 168 9.70 1.38 -8.88
CA ASN A 168 10.33 2.05 -10.02
C ASN A 168 10.25 3.56 -9.79
N LEU A 169 11.35 4.26 -10.11
CA LEU A 169 11.48 5.71 -9.97
C LEU A 169 11.38 6.43 -11.29
#